data_AF-A0A957EV95-F1
#
_entry.id   AF-A0A957EV95-F1
#
_cell.length_a   1.000
_cell.length_b   1.000
_cell.length_c   1.000
_cell.angle_alpha   90.00
_cell.angle_beta   90.00
_cell.angle_gamma   90.00
#
_symmetry.space_group_name_H-M   'P 1'
#
loop_
_entity.id
_entity.type
_entity.pdbx_description
1 polymer ?
#
loop_
_entity_poly.entity_id
_entity_poly.type
_entity_poly.pdbx_seq_one_letter_code
_entity_poly.pdbx_strand_id
1 'polypeptide(L)'
;MSEKKEGIWGKLTAVRADFLAYVAGLDEAGWETAVFTDESTDPWNVSDVVRHLADSEWGMTGLMMNIQSGKGGVPEDFDRERWNSRSIAKRKDKTPAEL
;
A
#
# COMPACT_ATOMS: atom_id res chain seq x y z
N MET A 1 -0.07 3.67 -27.28
CA MET A 1 0.28 2.63 -26.29
C MET A 1 -0.52 1.38 -26.71
N SER A 2 -0.38 0.17 -26.15
CA SER A 2 -1.30 -0.93 -26.58
C SER A 2 -2.66 -0.73 -25.92
N GLU A 3 -3.74 -1.17 -26.56
CA GLU A 3 -5.11 -1.09 -26.01
C GLU A 3 -5.19 -1.66 -24.58
N LYS A 4 -4.51 -2.78 -24.32
CA LYS A 4 -4.39 -3.37 -22.98
C LYS A 4 -3.75 -2.41 -21.97
N LYS A 5 -2.68 -1.72 -22.34
CA LYS A 5 -1.98 -0.76 -21.46
C LYS A 5 -2.83 0.48 -21.19
N GLU A 6 -3.57 0.94 -22.20
CA GLU A 6 -4.51 2.07 -22.07
C GLU A 6 -5.66 1.71 -21.14
N GLY A 7 -6.22 0.50 -21.25
CA GLY A 7 -7.24 0.00 -20.32
C GLY A 7 -6.75 -0.10 -18.87
N ILE A 8 -5.53 -0.60 -18.66
CA ILE A 8 -4.92 -0.65 -17.31
C ILE A 8 -4.74 0.77 -16.76
N TRP A 9 -4.22 1.70 -17.58
CA TRP A 9 -4.02 3.09 -17.18
C TRP A 9 -5.32 3.77 -16.79
N GLY A 10 -6.37 3.60 -17.59
CA GLY A 10 -7.70 4.13 -17.29
C GLY A 10 -8.25 3.60 -15.97
N LYS A 11 -8.14 2.29 -15.74
CA LYS A 11 -8.57 1.67 -14.47
C LYS A 11 -7.79 2.21 -13.26
N LEU A 12 -6.46 2.28 -13.35
CA LEU A 12 -5.63 2.80 -12.26
C LEU A 12 -5.96 4.26 -11.94
N THR A 13 -6.19 5.07 -12.97
CA THR A 13 -6.57 6.48 -12.80
C THR A 13 -7.93 6.61 -12.12
N ALA A 14 -8.94 5.86 -12.56
CA ALA A 14 -10.27 5.89 -11.97
C ALA A 14 -10.27 5.44 -10.51
N VAL A 15 -9.66 4.27 -10.23
CA VAL A 15 -9.59 3.72 -8.86
C VAL A 15 -8.82 4.65 -7.93
N ARG A 16 -7.75 5.31 -8.41
CA ARG A 16 -7.01 6.30 -7.61
C ARG A 16 -7.89 7.51 -7.28
N ALA A 17 -8.69 7.99 -8.22
CA ALA A 17 -9.60 9.11 -7.97
C ALA A 17 -10.67 8.74 -6.92
N ASP A 18 -11.29 7.56 -7.04
CA ASP A 18 -12.28 7.07 -6.08
C ASP A 18 -11.68 6.90 -4.68
N PHE A 19 -10.48 6.32 -4.59
CA PHE A 19 -9.76 6.14 -3.33
C PHE A 19 -9.45 7.50 -2.67
N LEU A 20 -8.92 8.46 -3.43
CA LEU A 20 -8.60 9.78 -2.90
C LEU A 20 -9.85 10.54 -2.44
N ALA A 21 -10.96 10.43 -3.17
CA ALA A 21 -12.23 11.02 -2.77
C ALA A 21 -12.74 10.41 -1.46
N TYR A 22 -12.62 9.10 -1.29
CA TYR A 22 -13.01 8.40 -0.06
C TYR A 22 -12.18 8.88 1.14
N VAL A 23 -10.84 8.83 1.04
CA VAL A 23 -9.98 9.19 2.19
C VAL A 23 -10.04 10.68 2.53
N ALA A 24 -10.30 11.55 1.56
CA ALA A 24 -10.51 12.98 1.79
C ALA A 24 -11.80 13.28 2.58
N GLY A 25 -12.75 12.36 2.59
CA GLY A 25 -14.01 12.49 3.33
C GLY A 25 -13.97 11.92 4.75
N LEU A 26 -12.86 11.31 5.18
CA LEU A 26 -12.74 10.71 6.51
C LEU A 26 -12.46 11.77 7.59
N ASP A 27 -13.15 11.64 8.72
CA ASP A 27 -12.82 12.33 9.96
C ASP A 27 -11.84 11.48 10.82
N GLU A 28 -11.44 12.01 11.97
CA GLU A 28 -10.49 11.33 12.89
C GLU A 28 -10.98 9.93 13.29
N ALA A 29 -12.28 9.75 13.53
CA ALA A 29 -12.85 8.44 13.89
C ALA A 29 -12.81 7.46 12.71
N GLY A 30 -13.05 7.95 11.48
CA GLY A 30 -12.91 7.18 10.25
C GLY A 30 -11.49 6.63 10.07
N TRP A 31 -10.47 7.41 10.40
CA TRP A 31 -9.06 7.00 10.32
C TRP A 31 -8.69 5.88 11.31
N GLU A 32 -9.37 5.80 12.44
CA GLU A 32 -9.17 4.79 13.49
C GLU A 32 -10.11 3.57 13.34
N THR A 33 -10.94 3.55 12.30
CA THR A 33 -11.85 2.41 12.04
C THR A 33 -11.05 1.15 11.71
N ALA A 34 -11.29 0.06 12.44
CA ALA A 34 -10.66 -1.23 12.19
C ALA A 34 -11.13 -1.84 10.85
N VAL A 35 -10.19 -2.32 10.03
CA VAL A 35 -10.44 -2.85 8.67
C VAL A 35 -10.22 -4.36 8.59
N PHE A 36 -9.27 -4.90 9.36
CA PHE A 36 -8.99 -6.34 9.42
C PHE A 36 -9.17 -6.85 10.85
N THR A 37 -9.99 -7.89 11.03
CA THR A 37 -10.25 -8.53 12.34
C THR A 37 -9.85 -10.00 12.35
N ASP A 38 -8.88 -10.41 11.52
CA ASP A 38 -8.38 -11.79 11.56
C ASP A 38 -7.50 -11.96 12.82
N GLU A 39 -7.76 -13.00 13.61
CA GLU A 39 -7.26 -13.16 14.99
C GLU A 39 -5.73 -13.36 15.08
N SER A 40 -5.05 -13.49 13.94
CA SER A 40 -3.62 -13.80 13.84
C SER A 40 -2.70 -12.57 13.82
N THR A 41 -3.23 -11.36 13.61
CA THR A 41 -2.46 -10.11 13.56
C THR A 41 -3.20 -8.99 14.29
N ASP A 42 -2.45 -8.01 14.83
CA ASP A 42 -3.07 -6.80 15.38
C ASP A 42 -4.00 -6.18 14.31
N PRO A 43 -5.26 -5.86 14.64
CA PRO A 43 -6.22 -5.37 13.66
C PRO A 43 -5.74 -4.03 13.10
N TRP A 44 -5.60 -3.95 11.78
CA TRP A 44 -5.24 -2.70 11.11
C TRP A 44 -6.42 -1.75 11.13
N ASN A 45 -6.14 -0.46 11.34
CA ASN A 45 -7.12 0.60 11.05
C ASN A 45 -6.95 1.15 9.62
N VAL A 46 -7.83 2.07 9.21
CA VAL A 46 -7.76 2.71 7.89
C VAL A 46 -6.41 3.41 7.69
N SER A 47 -5.85 4.04 8.73
CA SER A 47 -4.52 4.67 8.64
C SER A 47 -3.43 3.65 8.31
N ASP A 48 -3.46 2.46 8.91
CA ASP A 48 -2.50 1.40 8.63
C ASP A 48 -2.59 0.88 7.19
N VAL A 49 -3.80 0.82 6.64
CA VAL A 49 -4.00 0.50 5.22
C VAL A 49 -3.32 1.54 4.32
N VAL A 50 -3.46 2.83 4.62
CA VAL A 50 -2.81 3.89 3.82
C VAL A 50 -1.28 3.87 3.99
N ARG A 51 -0.77 3.63 5.20
CA ARG A 51 0.67 3.41 5.46
C ARG A 51 1.22 2.26 4.62
N HIS A 52 0.47 1.15 4.55
CA HIS A 52 0.85 0.00 3.75
C HIS A 52 0.83 0.31 2.24
N LEU A 53 -0.18 1.05 1.77
CA LEU A 53 -0.31 1.41 0.36
C LEU A 53 0.87 2.28 -0.11
N ALA A 54 1.23 3.30 0.68
CA ALA A 54 2.35 4.20 0.39
C ALA A 54 3.71 3.48 0.41
N ASP A 55 3.93 2.56 1.36
CA ASP A 55 5.15 1.73 1.37
C ASP A 55 5.21 0.80 0.15
N SER A 56 4.07 0.20 -0.21
CA SER A 56 3.98 -0.77 -1.30
C SER A 56 4.28 -0.13 -2.66
N GLU A 57 3.84 1.11 -2.91
CA GLU A 57 4.16 1.84 -4.14
C GLU A 57 5.68 1.98 -4.33
N TRP A 58 6.38 2.41 -3.27
CA TRP A 58 7.83 2.55 -3.29
C TRP A 58 8.53 1.20 -3.42
N GLY A 59 8.11 0.20 -2.64
CA GLY A 59 8.68 -1.15 -2.66
C GLY A 59 8.53 -1.86 -4.00
N MET A 60 7.35 -1.80 -4.62
CA MET A 60 7.09 -2.40 -5.93
C MET A 60 7.89 -1.70 -7.03
N THR A 61 7.97 -0.37 -7.02
CA THR A 61 8.77 0.38 -8.00
C THR A 61 10.25 0.03 -7.88
N GLY A 62 10.79 -0.02 -6.66
CA GLY A 62 12.15 -0.47 -6.41
C GLY A 62 12.41 -1.90 -6.87
N LEU A 63 11.47 -2.82 -6.61
CA LEU A 63 11.56 -4.21 -7.08
C LEU A 63 11.59 -4.30 -8.61
N MET A 64 10.73 -3.56 -9.30
CA MET A 64 10.73 -3.50 -10.77
C MET A 64 12.06 -2.99 -11.32
N MET A 65 12.63 -1.93 -10.73
CA MET A 65 13.94 -1.41 -11.10
C MET A 65 15.07 -2.42 -10.86
N ASN A 66 15.04 -3.13 -9.73
CA ASN A 66 16.01 -4.19 -9.43
C ASN A 66 15.96 -5.33 -10.46
N ILE A 67 14.76 -5.82 -10.78
CA ILE A 67 14.54 -6.85 -11.79
C ILE A 67 15.03 -6.37 -13.16
N GLN A 68 14.68 -5.14 -13.55
CA GLN A 68 15.13 -4.55 -14.81
C GLN A 68 16.67 -4.46 -14.90
N SER A 69 17.34 -4.21 -13.77
CA SER A 69 18.80 -4.16 -13.69
C SER A 69 19.49 -5.53 -13.61
N GLY A 70 18.74 -6.64 -13.68
CA GLY A 70 19.27 -8.00 -13.65
C GLY A 70 19.63 -8.52 -12.25
N LYS A 71 19.24 -7.81 -11.18
CA LYS A 71 19.56 -8.16 -9.78
C LYS A 71 18.61 -9.20 -9.17
N GLY A 72 17.62 -9.68 -9.93
CA GLY A 72 16.60 -10.61 -9.44
C GLY A 72 15.44 -9.93 -8.72
N GLY A 73 14.54 -10.76 -8.17
CA GLY A 73 13.32 -10.32 -7.49
C GLY A 73 13.50 -10.24 -5.97
N VAL A 74 12.51 -10.76 -5.24
CA VAL A 74 12.59 -10.92 -3.78
C VAL A 74 13.48 -12.12 -3.41
N PRO A 75 14.08 -12.15 -2.20
CA PRO A 75 14.79 -13.31 -1.68
C PRO A 75 13.91 -14.58 -1.64
N GLU A 76 14.52 -15.77 -1.68
CA GLU A 76 13.78 -17.05 -1.60
C GLU A 76 13.04 -17.23 -0.27
N ASP A 77 13.59 -16.68 0.80
CA ASP A 77 13.02 -16.70 2.16
C ASP A 77 12.14 -15.46 2.45
N PHE A 78 11.68 -14.75 1.41
CA PHE A 78 10.87 -13.55 1.58
C PHE A 78 9.54 -13.86 2.29
N ASP A 79 9.42 -13.32 3.49
CA ASP A 79 8.19 -13.36 4.28
C ASP A 79 7.42 -12.05 4.13
N ARG A 80 6.31 -12.11 3.39
CA ARG A 80 5.42 -10.98 3.12
C ARG A 80 4.81 -10.42 4.40
N GLU A 81 4.42 -11.26 5.33
CA GLU A 81 3.73 -10.85 6.54
C GLU A 81 4.70 -10.12 7.47
N ARG A 82 5.89 -10.70 7.69
CA ARG A 82 6.97 -10.05 8.43
C ARG A 82 7.38 -8.72 7.79
N TRP A 83 7.47 -8.65 6.46
CA TRP A 83 7.79 -7.41 5.75
C TRP A 83 6.72 -6.34 6.00
N ASN A 84 5.45 -6.66 5.75
CA ASN A 84 4.34 -5.72 5.89
C ASN A 84 4.21 -5.18 7.32
N SER A 85 4.27 -6.07 8.32
CA SER A 85 4.19 -5.70 9.73
C SER A 85 5.34 -4.75 10.14
N ARG A 86 6.56 -5.00 9.64
CA ARG A 86 7.70 -4.09 9.88
C ARG A 86 7.54 -2.75 9.16
N SER A 87 7.00 -2.75 7.94
CA SER A 87 6.79 -1.52 7.15
C SER A 87 5.77 -0.59 7.79
N ILE A 88 4.70 -1.15 8.36
CA ILE A 88 3.68 -0.39 9.12
C ILE A 88 4.27 0.10 10.43
N ALA A 89 4.94 -0.77 11.19
CA ALA A 89 5.55 -0.39 12.47
C ALA A 89 6.51 0.80 12.33
N LYS A 90 7.32 0.84 11.25
CA LYS A 90 8.22 1.96 10.95
C LYS A 90 7.52 3.29 10.65
N ARG A 91 6.22 3.26 10.32
CA ARG A 91 5.43 4.42 9.91
C ARG A 91 4.26 4.70 10.85
N LYS A 92 4.18 4.01 11.98
CA LYS A 92 3.06 4.09 12.92
C LYS A 92 2.82 5.52 13.42
N ASP A 93 3.89 6.29 13.59
CA ASP A 93 3.83 7.68 14.05
C ASP A 93 3.50 8.69 12.95
N LYS A 94 3.44 8.26 11.68
CA LYS A 94 3.04 9.13 10.57
C LYS A 94 1.53 9.18 10.46
N THR A 95 0.98 10.38 10.37
CA THR A 95 -0.40 10.62 9.96
C THR A 95 -0.56 10.34 8.46
N PRO A 96 -1.79 10.08 7.98
CA PRO A 96 -2.05 9.92 6.55
C PRO A 96 -1.60 11.09 5.67
N ALA A 97 -1.58 12.32 6.22
CA ALA A 97 -1.10 13.50 5.51
C ALA A 97 0.43 13.59 5.37
N GLU A 98 1.19 12.78 6.13
CA GLU A 98 2.67 12.74 6.14
C GLU A 98 3.26 11.55 5.33
N LEU A 99 2.39 10.80 4.66
CA LEU A 99 2.74 9.68 3.78
C LEU A 99 2.88 10.15 2.34
#